data_AF-A0A6N0LIA5-F1
#
_entry.id   AF-A0A6N0LIA5-F1
#
_cell.length_a   1.000
_cell.length_b   1.000
_cell.length_c   1.000
_cell.angle_alpha   90.00
_cell.angle_beta   90.00
_cell.angle_gamma   90.00
#
_symmetry.space_group_name_H-M   'P 1'
#
loop_
_entity.id
_entity.type
_entity.pdbx_description
1 polymer ?
#
loop_
_entity_poly.entity_id
_entity_poly.type
_entity_poly.pdbx_seq_one_letter_code
_entity_poly.pdbx_strand_id
1 'polypeptide(L)'
;MTEEFEEVVFVTDDRDKPEDERMSLRIIQGGNQDWYVSVAPVNEGAINGVRICTSGGAITSHPGLVSAIADAYTALHNAKHGIREHLPSRQELNDELEAWRRKFPGYEFDGLSLREKFEE
;
A
#
# COMPACT_ATOMS: atom_id res chain seq x y z
N MET A 1 29.30 -0.50 -2.25
CA MET A 1 28.09 -0.65 -3.07
C MET A 1 26.95 -0.10 -2.24
N THR A 2 26.52 1.13 -2.51
CA THR A 2 25.24 1.63 -2.01
C THR A 2 24.15 0.85 -2.74
N GLU A 3 23.35 0.09 -2.01
CA GLU A 3 22.11 -0.45 -2.56
C GLU A 3 21.29 0.76 -3.04
N GLU A 4 21.04 0.85 -4.36
CA GLU A 4 20.08 1.81 -4.89
C GLU A 4 18.69 1.32 -4.46
N PHE A 5 18.15 1.94 -3.40
CA PHE A 5 16.76 1.73 -3.02
C PHE A 5 15.87 2.32 -4.11
N GLU A 6 14.95 1.52 -4.64
CA GLU A 6 14.06 1.99 -5.69
C GLU A 6 13.00 2.92 -5.09
N GLU A 7 13.02 4.18 -5.55
CA GLU A 7 12.02 5.18 -5.25
C GLU A 7 10.90 5.12 -6.30
N VAL A 8 9.65 5.18 -5.83
CA VAL A 8 8.48 5.45 -6.67
C VAL A 8 7.90 6.82 -6.33
N VAL A 9 7.50 7.54 -7.38
CA VAL A 9 7.05 8.92 -7.28
C VAL A 9 5.68 9.06 -7.95
N PHE A 10 4.73 9.62 -7.21
CA PHE A 10 3.45 10.07 -7.72
C PHE A 10 3.40 11.60 -7.68
N VAL A 11 3.29 12.23 -8.85
CA VAL A 11 3.11 13.68 -8.95
C VAL A 11 1.63 13.99 -8.80
N THR A 12 1.28 14.90 -7.89
CA THR A 12 -0.11 15.28 -7.65
C THR A 12 -0.70 15.97 -8.88
N ASP A 13 -2.02 15.95 -9.01
CA ASP A 13 -2.74 16.65 -10.08
C ASP A 13 -2.80 18.18 -9.85
N ASP A 14 -1.72 18.77 -9.35
CA ASP A 14 -1.55 20.22 -9.14
C ASP A 14 -1.09 20.89 -10.46
N ARG A 15 -1.68 20.49 -11.59
CA ARG A 15 -1.31 21.02 -12.92
C ARG A 15 -1.58 22.52 -13.05
N ASP A 16 -2.48 23.03 -12.23
CA ASP A 16 -2.82 24.44 -12.08
C ASP A 16 -1.73 25.26 -11.38
N LYS A 17 -0.81 24.60 -10.67
CA LYS A 17 0.34 25.24 -10.04
C LYS A 17 1.57 25.29 -10.96
N PRO A 18 2.42 26.31 -10.78
CA PRO A 18 3.79 26.32 -11.31
C PRO A 18 4.55 25.03 -10.98
N GLU A 19 5.44 24.59 -11.86
CA GLU A 19 6.15 23.31 -11.74
C GLU A 19 6.98 23.18 -10.46
N ASP A 20 7.50 24.30 -9.96
CA ASP A 20 8.24 24.44 -8.70
C ASP A 20 7.36 24.38 -7.45
N GLU A 21 6.05 24.57 -7.59
CA GLU A 21 5.07 24.45 -6.51
C GLU A 21 4.33 23.09 -6.51
N ARG A 22 4.59 22.25 -7.53
CA ARG A 22 3.98 20.92 -7.60
C ARG A 22 4.57 20.01 -6.55
N MET A 23 3.70 19.23 -5.93
CA MET A 23 4.09 18.27 -4.92
C MET A 23 4.14 16.86 -5.50
N SER A 24 4.90 16.01 -4.83
CA SER A 24 5.02 14.59 -5.13
C SER A 24 4.91 13.78 -3.85
N LEU A 25 4.19 12.66 -3.93
CA LEU A 25 4.26 11.58 -2.97
C LEU A 25 5.41 10.66 -3.38
N ARG A 26 6.31 10.37 -2.45
CA ARG A 26 7.46 9.51 -2.65
C ARG A 26 7.41 8.37 -1.65
N ILE A 27 7.54 7.14 -2.13
CA ILE A 27 7.61 5.94 -1.29
C ILE A 27 8.91 5.20 -1.62
N ILE A 28 9.67 4.88 -0.58
CA ILE A 28 10.95 4.17 -0.70
C ILE A 28 10.91 2.96 0.22
N GLN A 29 11.33 1.81 -0.31
CA GLN A 29 11.60 0.62 0.50
C GLN A 29 13.05 0.64 0.96
N GLY A 30 13.28 0.80 2.28
CA GLY A 30 14.63 0.78 2.84
C GLY A 30 15.18 -0.64 3.01
N GLY A 31 16.50 -0.77 3.11
CA GLY A 31 17.18 -2.07 3.25
C GLY A 31 16.88 -2.80 4.57
N ASN A 32 16.33 -2.08 5.55
CA ASN A 32 15.79 -2.63 6.79
C ASN A 32 14.34 -3.14 6.64
N GLN A 33 13.81 -3.22 5.42
CA GLN A 33 12.42 -3.56 5.08
C GLN A 33 11.39 -2.53 5.55
N ASP A 34 11.81 -1.39 6.11
CA ASP A 34 10.88 -0.34 6.49
C ASP A 34 10.48 0.51 5.29
N TRP A 35 9.33 1.16 5.42
CA TRP A 35 8.82 2.07 4.41
C TRP A 35 9.10 3.51 4.81
N TYR A 36 9.56 4.30 3.85
CA TYR A 36 9.78 5.72 4.01
C TYR A 36 8.84 6.45 3.07
N VAL A 37 7.90 7.21 3.63
CA VAL A 37 6.88 7.94 2.88
C VAL A 37 7.11 9.42 3.08
N SER A 38 7.26 10.18 1.99
CA SER A 38 7.45 11.63 2.08
C SER A 38 6.61 12.37 1.05
N VAL A 39 6.30 13.62 1.37
CA VAL A 39 5.74 14.58 0.42
C VAL A 39 6.76 15.68 0.22
N ALA A 40 7.17 15.89 -1.02
CA ALA A 40 8.20 16.86 -1.39
C ALA A 40 7.87 17.54 -2.72
N PRO A 41 8.37 18.75 -2.99
CA PRO A 41 8.31 19.34 -4.31
C PRO A 41 8.85 18.38 -5.38
N VAL A 42 8.30 18.42 -6.59
CA VAL A 42 8.70 17.49 -7.68
C VAL A 42 10.20 17.58 -7.98
N ASN A 43 10.77 18.78 -7.88
CA ASN A 43 12.16 19.07 -8.21
C ASN A 43 13.14 18.84 -7.05
N GLU A 44 12.64 18.40 -5.89
CA GLU A 44 13.44 18.17 -4.69
C GLU A 44 13.39 16.69 -4.28
N GLY A 45 14.46 16.19 -3.66
CA GLY A 45 14.50 14.83 -3.10
C GLY A 45 13.60 14.69 -1.87
N ALA A 46 13.46 13.48 -1.32
CA ALA A 46 12.71 13.25 -0.09
C ALA A 46 13.33 14.04 1.10
N ILE A 47 12.68 15.15 1.51
CA ILE A 47 13.22 16.07 2.54
C ILE A 47 12.70 15.71 3.93
N ASN A 48 11.39 15.43 4.05
CA ASN A 48 10.70 15.15 5.30
C ASN A 48 9.79 13.93 5.12
N GLY A 49 10.24 12.77 5.62
CA GLY A 49 9.51 11.51 5.48
C GLY A 49 9.12 10.88 6.82
N VAL A 50 8.00 10.19 6.82
CA VAL A 50 7.58 9.30 7.91
C VAL A 50 8.19 7.92 7.66
N ARG A 51 8.92 7.40 8.65
CA ARG A 51 9.36 6.00 8.68
C ARG A 51 8.23 5.14 9.26
N ILE A 52 7.82 4.14 8.50
CA ILE A 52 6.82 3.14 8.90
C ILE A 52 7.57 1.83 9.09
N CYS A 53 7.76 1.48 10.36
CA CYS A 53 8.48 0.26 10.71
C CYS A 53 7.63 -0.98 10.42
N THR A 54 8.23 -1.99 9.79
CA THR A 54 7.59 -3.31 9.58
C THR A 54 7.65 -4.20 10.81
N SER A 55 8.39 -3.77 11.84
CA SER A 55 8.46 -4.41 13.15
C SER A 55 8.20 -3.41 14.28
N GLY A 56 7.63 -3.88 15.39
CA GLY A 56 7.44 -3.06 16.60
C GLY A 56 6.10 -2.29 16.66
N GLY A 57 6.15 -1.02 17.04
CA GLY A 57 4.96 -0.25 17.45
C GLY A 57 3.93 0.04 16.35
N ALA A 58 4.36 0.20 15.09
CA ALA A 58 3.45 0.53 13.99
C ALA A 58 2.55 -0.67 13.61
N ILE A 59 3.12 -1.88 13.53
CA ILE A 59 2.36 -3.10 13.23
C ILE A 59 1.39 -3.48 14.35
N THR A 60 1.69 -3.13 15.61
CA THR A 60 0.81 -3.44 16.75
C THR A 60 -0.30 -2.43 16.94
N SER A 61 -0.04 -1.14 16.69
CA SER A 61 -1.05 -0.08 16.85
C SER A 61 -1.91 0.13 15.60
N HIS A 62 -1.36 -0.09 14.41
CA HIS A 62 -2.00 0.15 13.12
C HIS A 62 -1.65 -0.97 12.12
N PRO A 63 -2.14 -2.21 12.35
CA PRO A 63 -1.70 -3.40 11.62
C PRO A 63 -1.92 -3.33 10.10
N GLY A 64 -2.93 -2.58 9.62
CA GLY A 64 -3.20 -2.43 8.19
C GLY A 64 -2.33 -1.39 7.47
N LEU A 65 -1.59 -0.54 8.20
CA LEU A 65 -0.87 0.58 7.58
C LEU A 65 0.30 0.10 6.71
N VAL A 66 1.05 -0.91 7.15
CA VAL A 66 2.19 -1.45 6.40
C VAL A 66 1.72 -2.03 5.07
N SER A 67 0.66 -2.84 5.09
CA SER A 67 0.08 -3.44 3.89
C SER A 67 -0.41 -2.37 2.91
N ALA A 68 -1.13 -1.36 3.39
CA ALA A 68 -1.63 -0.28 2.52
C ALA A 68 -0.51 0.50 1.83
N ILE A 69 0.62 0.72 2.51
CA ILE A 69 1.77 1.40 1.91
C ILE A 69 2.51 0.50 0.92
N ALA A 70 2.62 -0.80 1.21
CA ALA A 70 3.18 -1.77 0.27
C ALA A 70 2.34 -1.87 -1.01
N ASP A 71 1.00 -1.87 -0.88
CA ASP A 71 0.08 -1.87 -2.02
C ASP A 71 0.22 -0.57 -2.84
N ALA A 72 0.28 0.58 -2.17
CA ALA A 72 0.51 1.87 -2.83
C ALA A 72 1.85 1.90 -3.58
N TYR A 73 2.92 1.40 -2.97
CA TYR A 73 4.22 1.27 -3.63
C TYR A 73 4.12 0.41 -4.89
N THR A 74 3.48 -0.75 -4.79
CA THR A 74 3.34 -1.71 -5.90
C THR A 74 2.56 -1.11 -7.06
N ALA A 75 1.45 -0.40 -6.79
CA ALA A 75 0.67 0.29 -7.81
C ALA A 75 1.50 1.36 -8.55
N LEU A 76 2.29 2.16 -7.81
CA LEU A 76 3.14 3.20 -8.40
C LEU A 76 4.32 2.61 -9.18
N HIS A 77 4.94 1.56 -8.66
CA HIS A 77 6.00 0.81 -9.33
C HIS A 77 5.49 0.24 -10.64
N ASN A 78 4.33 -0.43 -10.62
CA ASN A 78 3.72 -1.02 -11.81
C ASN A 78 3.37 0.04 -12.86
N ALA A 79 2.80 1.18 -12.45
CA ALA A 79 2.54 2.30 -13.34
C ALA A 79 3.83 2.85 -14.00
N LYS A 80 4.91 3.01 -13.22
CA LYS A 80 6.24 3.45 -13.70
C LYS A 80 6.82 2.51 -14.76
N HIS A 81 6.61 1.20 -14.59
CA HIS A 81 7.09 0.17 -15.52
C HIS A 81 6.07 -0.21 -16.61
N GLY A 82 4.96 0.52 -16.73
CA GLY A 82 3.91 0.26 -17.73
C GLY A 82 3.14 -1.06 -17.51
N ILE A 83 3.28 -1.65 -16.33
CA ILE A 83 2.52 -2.83 -15.91
C ILE A 83 1.13 -2.37 -15.53
N ARG A 84 0.13 -2.79 -16.30
CA ARG A 84 -1.27 -2.61 -15.91
C ARG A 84 -1.63 -3.69 -14.90
N GLU A 85 -1.81 -3.31 -13.65
CA GLU A 85 -2.39 -4.20 -12.66
C GLU A 85 -3.81 -4.59 -13.09
N HIS A 86 -4.08 -5.89 -13.08
CA HIS A 86 -5.45 -6.38 -13.09
C HIS A 86 -6.02 -6.13 -11.70
N LEU A 87 -6.74 -5.03 -11.53
CA LEU A 87 -7.56 -4.84 -10.34
C LEU A 87 -8.72 -5.83 -10.42
N PRO A 88 -8.83 -6.78 -9.47
CA PRO A 88 -9.93 -7.73 -9.50
C PRO A 88 -11.24 -6.97 -9.47
N SER A 89 -12.11 -7.29 -10.41
CA SER A 89 -13.45 -6.76 -10.47
C SER A 89 -14.22 -7.15 -9.21
N ARG A 90 -15.28 -6.38 -8.91
CA ARG A 90 -16.18 -6.71 -7.80
C ARG A 90 -16.77 -8.12 -7.93
N GLN A 91 -16.93 -8.61 -9.16
CA GLN A 91 -17.39 -9.97 -9.41
C GLN A 91 -16.34 -11.00 -8.96
N GLU A 92 -15.08 -10.83 -9.37
CA GLU A 92 -13.98 -11.73 -8.98
C GLU A 92 -13.81 -11.79 -7.45
N LEU A 93 -13.91 -10.64 -6.77
CA LEU A 93 -13.86 -10.60 -5.30
C LEU A 93 -15.04 -11.33 -4.65
N ASN A 94 -16.24 -11.21 -5.21
CA ASN A 94 -17.41 -11.94 -4.73
C ASN A 94 -17.27 -13.44 -4.97
N ASP A 95 -16.76 -13.85 -6.13
CA ASP A 95 -16.54 -15.25 -6.48
C ASP A 95 -15.50 -15.88 -5.53
N GLU A 96 -14.42 -15.17 -5.22
CA GLU A 96 -13.42 -15.59 -4.23
C GLU A 96 -14.03 -15.72 -2.82
N LEU A 97 -14.83 -14.74 -2.40
CA LEU A 97 -15.52 -14.77 -1.12
C LEU A 97 -16.52 -15.94 -1.03
N GLU A 98 -17.27 -16.23 -2.09
CA GLU A 98 -18.18 -17.36 -2.14
C GLU A 98 -17.43 -18.70 -2.13
N ALA A 99 -16.34 -18.82 -2.89
CA ALA A 99 -15.49 -20.00 -2.88
C ALA A 99 -14.92 -20.27 -1.49
N TRP A 100 -14.49 -19.22 -0.80
CA TRP A 100 -14.03 -19.28 0.58
C TRP A 100 -15.15 -19.74 1.54
N ARG A 101 -16.33 -19.13 1.47
CA ARG A 101 -17.50 -19.50 2.29
C ARG A 101 -17.94 -20.95 2.08
N ARG A 102 -17.83 -21.47 0.85
CA ARG A 102 -18.13 -22.88 0.54
C ARG A 102 -17.10 -23.83 1.14
N LYS A 103 -15.83 -23.42 1.18
CA LYS A 103 -14.74 -24.22 1.76
C LYS A 103 -14.77 -24.23 3.29
N PHE A 104 -15.26 -23.16 3.91
CA PHE A 104 -15.30 -22.97 5.36
C PHE A 104 -16.71 -22.59 5.85
N PRO A 105 -17.72 -23.48 5.71
CA PRO A 105 -19.12 -23.14 5.96
C PRO A 105 -19.41 -22.78 7.43
N GLY A 106 -18.68 -23.39 8.37
CA GLY A 106 -18.79 -23.16 9.82
C GLY A 106 -18.04 -21.92 10.31
N TYR A 107 -17.48 -21.10 9.41
CA TYR A 107 -16.77 -19.88 9.79
C TYR A 107 -17.44 -18.64 9.20
N GLU A 108 -17.32 -17.52 9.91
CA GLU A 108 -17.75 -16.20 9.49
C GLU A 108 -16.62 -15.19 9.69
N PHE A 109 -16.45 -14.27 8.74
CA PHE A 109 -15.48 -13.19 8.81
C PHE A 109 -16.22 -11.86 8.89
N ASP A 110 -16.04 -11.13 10.00
CA ASP A 110 -16.73 -9.86 10.29
C ASP A 110 -15.98 -8.62 9.78
N GLY A 111 -14.89 -8.82 9.04
CA GLY A 111 -14.00 -7.76 8.58
C GLY A 111 -12.80 -7.51 9.50
N LEU A 112 -12.76 -8.10 10.70
CA LEU A 112 -11.66 -7.96 11.66
C LEU A 112 -11.16 -9.30 12.22
N SER A 113 -12.04 -10.31 12.29
CA SER A 113 -11.75 -11.59 12.93
C SER A 113 -12.50 -12.75 12.25
N LEU A 114 -11.88 -13.93 12.28
CA LEU A 114 -12.52 -15.19 11.90
C LEU A 114 -13.21 -15.79 13.13
N ARG A 115 -14.49 -16.14 13.02
CA ARG A 115 -15.26 -16.76 14.11
C ARG A 115 -15.91 -18.05 13.65
N GLU A 116 -15.96 -19.04 14.53
CA GLU A 116 -16.80 -20.22 14.31
C GLU A 116 -18.27 -19.85 14.52
N LYS A 117 -19.13 -20.33 13.61
CA LYS A 117 -20.57 -20.28 13.79
C LYS A 117 -20.93 -21.32 14.84
N PHE A 118 -21.29 -20.86 16.03
CA PHE A 118 -21.91 -21.72 17.03
C PHE A 118 -23.32 -22.06 16.54
N GLU A 119 -23.58 -23.34 16.25
CA GLU A 119 -24.94 -23.85 16.03
C GLU A 119 -25.67 -23.86 17.38
N GLU A 120 -26.79 -23.14 17.49
CA GLU A 120 -27.78 -23.28 18.59
C GLU A 120 -28.62 -24.54 18.42
#